data_AF-A0A970SED9-F1
#
_entry.id   AF-A0A970SED9-F1
#
_cell.length_a   1.000
_cell.length_b   1.000
_cell.length_c   1.000
_cell.angle_alpha   90.00
_cell.angle_beta   90.00
_cell.angle_gamma   90.00
#
_symmetry.space_group_name_H-M   'P 1'
#
loop_
_entity.id
_entity.type
_entity.pdbx_description
1 polymer ?
#
loop_
_entity_poly.entity_id
_entity_poly.type
_entity_poly.pdbx_seq_one_letter_code
_entity_poly.pdbx_strand_id
1 'polypeptide(L)'
;MHISDNDFCAYLDNSLSDKAKSKLEQHLTGCRECSRKLNEWSSLYDTIGLLEFDFKLDDMEEKVLQRIRKEERRPALSRPWVLVSNMAYVLLFLFITSLFIRPVTDFAGRSVQYAANLLFNKSLGLFNEVKWYVVNIISFIQAEELTGWLFPLLAGITLIAGGSYLSFGKRMHKAA
;
A
#
# COMPACT_ATOMS: atom_id res chain seq x y z
N MET A 1 33.92 -31.92 20.98
CA MET A 1 33.18 -31.13 19.97
C MET A 1 33.93 -31.30 18.66
N HIS A 2 33.29 -31.90 17.66
CA HIS A 2 33.91 -32.13 16.36
C HIS A 2 33.70 -30.94 15.43
N ILE A 3 34.55 -30.82 14.43
CA ILE A 3 34.47 -29.81 13.37
C ILE A 3 33.34 -30.17 12.40
N SER A 4 32.60 -29.17 11.92
CA SER A 4 31.53 -29.37 10.95
C SER A 4 32.08 -29.59 9.55
N ASP A 5 31.33 -30.28 8.69
CA ASP A 5 31.78 -30.52 7.31
C ASP A 5 31.93 -29.22 6.50
N ASN A 6 31.12 -28.20 6.79
CA ASN A 6 31.25 -26.87 6.20
C ASN A 6 32.60 -26.21 6.53
N ASP A 7 33.11 -26.38 7.75
CA ASP A 7 34.40 -25.82 8.14
C ASP A 7 35.56 -26.53 7.44
N PHE A 8 35.42 -27.83 7.14
CA PHE A 8 36.40 -28.57 6.33
C PHE A 8 36.44 -28.07 4.89
N CYS A 9 35.27 -27.88 4.26
CA CYS A 9 35.20 -27.28 2.92
C CYS A 9 35.79 -25.87 2.91
N ALA A 10 35.42 -25.03 3.88
CA ALA A 10 35.95 -23.68 3.98
C ALA A 10 37.47 -23.63 4.21
N TYR A 11 38.03 -24.62 4.91
CA TYR A 11 39.47 -24.79 5.06
C TYR A 11 40.16 -25.17 3.74
N LEU A 12 39.60 -26.13 3.00
CA LEU A 12 40.15 -26.58 1.71
C LEU A 12 40.06 -25.48 0.64
N ASP A 13 38.99 -24.68 0.63
CA ASP A 13 38.80 -23.54 -0.26
C ASP A 13 39.62 -22.30 0.13
N ASN A 14 40.43 -22.37 1.20
CA ASN A 14 41.15 -21.23 1.80
C ASN A 14 40.25 -20.01 2.13
N SER A 15 38.97 -20.25 2.44
CA SER A 15 37.99 -19.20 2.75
C SER A 15 37.83 -18.91 4.25
N LEU A 16 38.53 -19.65 5.11
CA LEU A 16 38.58 -19.39 6.55
C LEU A 16 39.53 -18.24 6.89
N SER A 17 39.11 -17.39 7.84
CA SER A 17 40.00 -16.40 8.46
C SER A 17 41.20 -17.05 9.16
N ASP A 18 42.35 -16.38 9.22
CA ASP A 18 43.60 -16.89 9.83
C ASP A 18 43.39 -17.40 11.28
N LYS A 19 42.56 -16.69 12.05
CA LYS A 19 42.23 -17.06 13.43
C LYS A 19 41.42 -18.35 13.51
N ALA A 20 40.51 -18.59 12.58
CA ALA A 20 39.73 -19.82 12.50
C ALA A 20 40.57 -20.99 12.00
N LYS A 21 41.45 -20.73 11.03
CA LYS A 21 42.41 -21.69 10.49
C LYS A 21 43.34 -22.25 11.58
N SER A 22 43.96 -21.37 12.38
CA SER A 22 44.84 -21.79 13.48
C SER A 22 44.11 -22.65 14.53
N LYS A 23 42.87 -22.30 14.88
CA LYS A 23 42.05 -23.10 15.81
C LYS A 23 41.72 -24.48 15.26
N LEU A 24 41.42 -24.55 13.97
CA LEU A 24 41.12 -25.80 13.28
C LEU A 24 42.36 -26.70 13.21
N GLU A 25 43.52 -26.16 12.83
CA GLU A 25 44.80 -26.86 12.85
C GLU A 25 45.15 -27.38 14.25
N GLN A 26 44.94 -26.58 15.29
CA GLN A 26 45.11 -27.01 16.67
C GLN A 26 44.16 -28.15 17.06
N HIS A 27 42.92 -28.14 16.56
CA HIS A 27 41.99 -29.24 16.81
C HIS A 27 42.38 -30.52 16.06
N LEU A 28 42.89 -30.40 14.84
CA LEU A 28 43.32 -31.52 14.02
C LEU A 28 44.51 -32.28 14.60
N THR A 29 45.42 -31.59 15.32
CA THR A 29 46.53 -32.27 16.01
C THR A 29 46.05 -33.13 17.19
N GLY A 30 44.93 -32.77 17.81
CA GLY A 30 44.34 -33.48 18.95
C GLY A 30 43.27 -34.52 18.61
N CYS A 31 42.57 -34.37 17.48
CA CYS A 31 41.43 -35.22 17.11
C CYS A 31 41.72 -36.05 15.85
N ARG A 32 42.06 -37.33 16.06
CA ARG A 32 42.35 -38.28 14.97
C ARG A 32 41.16 -38.52 14.03
N GLU A 33 39.93 -38.47 14.54
CA GLU A 33 38.73 -38.62 13.71
C GLU A 33 38.53 -37.45 12.74
N CYS A 34 38.71 -36.22 13.21
CA CYS A 34 38.61 -35.03 12.38
C CYS A 34 39.76 -34.97 11.35
N SER A 35 40.97 -35.40 11.71
CA SER A 35 42.07 -35.53 10.76
C SER A 35 41.80 -36.57 9.67
N ARG A 36 41.22 -37.73 10.01
CA ARG A 36 40.81 -38.72 9.01
C ARG A 36 39.76 -38.16 8.05
N LYS A 37 38.73 -37.50 8.58
CA LYS A 37 37.68 -36.87 7.75
C LYS A 37 38.25 -35.80 6.81
N LEU A 38 39.17 -34.97 7.29
CA LEU A 38 39.83 -33.96 6.44
C LEU A 38 40.60 -34.62 5.29
N ASN A 39 41.30 -35.72 5.54
CA ASN A 39 42.00 -36.46 4.49
C ASN A 39 41.05 -37.06 3.45
N GLU A 40 39.88 -37.55 3.88
CA GLU A 40 38.83 -38.03 2.97
C GLU A 40 38.30 -36.89 2.08
N TRP A 41 38.03 -35.72 2.66
CA TRP A 41 37.63 -34.54 1.90
C TRP A 41 38.74 -34.06 0.94
N SER A 42 40.00 -34.01 1.39
CA SER A 42 41.14 -33.64 0.54
C SER A 42 41.26 -34.56 -0.67
N SER A 43 41.14 -35.88 -0.47
CA SER A 43 41.20 -36.88 -1.54
C SER A 43 40.07 -36.69 -2.56
N LEU A 44 38.86 -36.35 -2.11
CA LEU A 44 37.75 -36.02 -3.00
C LEU A 44 38.02 -34.74 -3.81
N TYR A 45 38.56 -33.69 -3.17
CA TYR A 45 38.94 -32.46 -3.85
C TYR A 45 40.05 -32.68 -4.88
N ASP A 46 41.06 -33.48 -4.56
CA ASP A 46 42.12 -33.84 -5.50
C ASP A 46 41.56 -34.62 -6.69
N THR A 47 40.62 -35.55 -6.43
CA THR A 47 39.93 -36.30 -7.50
C THR A 47 39.11 -35.38 -8.39
N ILE A 48 38.42 -34.38 -7.82
CA ILE A 48 37.67 -33.36 -8.57
C ILE A 48 38.62 -32.45 -9.35
N GLY A 49 39.75 -32.05 -8.76
CA GLY A 49 40.78 -31.24 -9.42
C GLY A 49 41.46 -31.95 -10.60
N LEU A 50 41.50 -33.28 -10.58
CA LEU A 50 41.96 -34.11 -11.70
C LEU A 50 40.93 -34.22 -12.83
N LEU A 51 39.66 -33.86 -12.60
CA LEU A 51 38.77 -33.58 -13.73
C LEU A 51 39.25 -32.28 -14.36
N GLU A 52 40.12 -32.42 -15.34
CA GLU A 52 40.53 -31.38 -16.27
C GLU A 52 39.29 -30.96 -17.07
N PHE A 53 38.44 -30.16 -16.45
CA PHE A 53 37.36 -29.48 -17.14
C PHE A 53 38.01 -28.41 -18.01
N ASP A 54 38.42 -28.81 -19.22
CA ASP A 54 38.67 -27.89 -20.33
C ASP A 54 37.31 -27.31 -20.74
N PHE A 55 36.73 -26.48 -19.87
CA PHE A 55 35.74 -25.48 -20.27
C PHE A 55 36.48 -24.45 -21.12
N LYS A 56 36.94 -24.87 -22.30
CA LYS A 56 37.07 -23.97 -23.43
C LYS A 56 35.68 -23.42 -23.66
N LEU A 57 35.45 -22.25 -23.09
CA LEU A 57 34.37 -21.34 -23.43
C LEU A 57 34.57 -20.80 -24.86
N ASP A 58 35.05 -21.64 -25.78
CA ASP A 58 35.10 -21.35 -27.19
C ASP A 58 33.66 -20.97 -27.59
N ASP A 59 33.52 -19.82 -28.23
CA ASP A 59 32.27 -19.09 -28.55
C ASP A 59 31.47 -18.46 -27.41
N MET A 60 31.58 -18.88 -26.14
CA MET A 60 30.77 -18.26 -25.08
C MET A 60 31.29 -16.87 -24.70
N GLU A 61 32.60 -16.72 -24.57
CA GLU A 61 33.21 -15.43 -24.28
C GLU A 61 32.89 -14.42 -25.38
N GLU A 62 33.07 -14.82 -26.65
CA GLU A 62 32.76 -13.96 -27.80
C GLU A 62 31.26 -13.61 -27.85
N LYS A 63 30.36 -14.56 -27.59
CA LYS A 63 28.90 -14.28 -27.54
C LYS A 63 28.54 -13.30 -26.42
N VAL A 64 29.20 -13.39 -25.26
CA VAL A 64 28.97 -12.47 -24.13
C VAL A 64 29.53 -11.09 -24.47
N LEU A 65 30.77 -11.00 -24.95
CA LEU A 65 31.39 -9.75 -25.38
C LEU A 65 30.60 -9.07 -26.50
N GLN A 66 30.06 -9.84 -27.45
CA GLN A 66 29.21 -9.33 -28.51
C GLN A 66 27.88 -8.78 -27.98
N ARG A 67 27.27 -9.43 -26.97
CA ARG A 67 26.05 -8.91 -26.32
C ARG A 67 26.32 -7.63 -25.54
N ILE A 68 27.41 -7.57 -24.77
CA ILE A 68 27.81 -6.36 -24.02
C ILE A 68 28.05 -5.20 -24.99
N ARG A 69 28.83 -5.43 -26.04
CA ARG A 69 29.12 -4.42 -27.08
C ARG A 69 27.86 -3.97 -27.82
N LYS A 70 26.89 -4.86 -28.03
CA LYS A 70 25.60 -4.52 -28.65
C LYS A 70 24.74 -3.66 -27.74
N GLU A 71 24.78 -3.88 -26.44
CA GLU A 71 24.08 -3.06 -25.45
C GLU A 71 24.74 -1.68 -25.30
N GLU A 72 26.07 -1.62 -25.29
CA GLU A 72 26.84 -0.36 -25.21
C GLU A 72 26.75 0.48 -26.50
N ARG A 73 26.60 -0.18 -27.66
CA ARG A 73 26.29 0.47 -28.94
C ARG A 73 24.82 0.80 -29.14
N ARG A 74 23.92 0.47 -28.21
CA ARG A 74 22.67 1.23 -28.17
C ARG A 74 23.12 2.62 -27.75
N PRO A 75 23.12 3.64 -28.65
CA PRO A 75 23.25 4.99 -28.15
C PRO A 75 22.19 5.09 -27.07
N ALA A 76 22.56 5.65 -25.92
CA ALA A 76 21.59 6.10 -24.95
C ALA A 76 20.66 7.04 -25.71
N LEU A 77 19.61 6.46 -26.31
CA LEU A 77 18.44 7.10 -26.85
C LEU A 77 17.68 7.53 -25.60
N SER A 78 18.31 8.38 -24.79
CA SER A 78 17.60 9.53 -24.29
C SER A 78 17.06 10.16 -25.57
N ARG A 79 15.78 9.89 -25.81
CA ARG A 79 15.02 10.30 -26.97
C ARG A 79 14.28 11.57 -26.51
N PRO A 80 14.97 12.72 -26.31
CA PRO A 80 14.40 13.88 -25.65
C PRO A 80 13.18 14.43 -26.40
N TRP A 81 13.03 14.10 -27.68
CA TRP A 81 11.90 14.49 -28.50
C TRP A 81 10.55 13.95 -28.01
N VAL A 82 10.49 12.76 -27.40
CA VAL A 82 9.21 12.21 -26.88
C VAL A 82 8.79 12.94 -25.60
N LEU A 83 9.74 13.41 -24.79
CA LEU A 83 9.46 14.17 -23.58
C LEU A 83 8.98 15.59 -23.90
N VAL A 84 9.59 16.25 -24.89
CA VAL A 84 9.15 17.58 -25.34
C VAL A 84 7.74 17.51 -25.93
N SER A 85 7.43 16.44 -26.69
CA SER A 85 6.08 16.24 -27.24
C SER A 85 5.02 16.07 -26.14
N ASN A 86 5.29 15.26 -25.12
CA ASN A 86 4.34 15.03 -24.03
C ASN A 86 4.11 16.29 -23.17
N MET A 87 5.16 17.07 -22.91
CA MET A 87 5.04 18.34 -22.18
C MET A 87 4.18 19.36 -22.94
N ALA A 88 4.29 19.41 -24.27
CA ALA A 88 3.45 20.26 -25.10
C ALA A 88 1.96 19.88 -25.01
N TYR A 89 1.64 18.57 -25.01
CA TYR A 89 0.26 18.09 -24.85
C TYR A 89 -0.32 18.41 -23.47
N VAL A 90 0.46 18.23 -22.40
CA VAL A 90 0.01 18.55 -21.03
C VAL A 90 -0.27 20.04 -20.88
N LEU A 91 0.61 20.90 -21.41
CA LEU A 91 0.41 22.35 -21.38
C LEU A 91 -0.80 22.79 -22.20
N LEU A 92 -1.00 22.20 -23.39
CA LEU A 92 -2.18 22.46 -24.23
C LEU A 92 -3.47 22.06 -23.49
N PHE A 93 -3.48 20.90 -22.83
CA PHE A 93 -4.63 20.42 -22.08
C PHE A 93 -4.96 21.32 -20.88
N LEU A 94 -3.95 21.76 -20.12
CA LEU A 94 -4.14 22.70 -19.01
C LEU A 94 -4.63 24.07 -19.51
N PHE A 95 -4.13 24.53 -20.65
CA PHE A 95 -4.59 25.77 -21.26
C PHE A 95 -6.07 25.69 -21.66
N ILE A 96 -6.45 24.63 -22.39
CA ILE A 96 -7.84 24.38 -22.80
C ILE A 96 -8.76 24.30 -21.58
N THR A 97 -8.41 23.49 -20.58
CA THR A 97 -9.24 23.36 -19.36
C THR A 97 -9.39 24.68 -18.62
N SER A 98 -8.33 25.50 -18.54
CA SER A 98 -8.39 26.83 -17.91
C SER A 98 -9.36 27.80 -18.58
N LEU A 99 -9.51 27.71 -19.92
CA LEU A 99 -10.44 28.55 -20.67
C LEU A 99 -11.90 28.22 -20.32
N PHE A 100 -12.19 26.97 -19.94
CA PHE A 100 -13.52 26.54 -19.53
C PHE A 100 -13.84 26.80 -18.05
N ILE A 101 -12.85 27.06 -17.19
CA ILE A 101 -13.09 27.34 -15.77
C ILE A 101 -13.95 28.58 -15.60
N ARG A 102 -13.62 29.70 -16.27
CA ARG A 102 -14.35 30.98 -16.13
C ARG A 102 -15.84 30.90 -16.52
N PRO A 103 -16.22 30.37 -17.70
CA PRO A 103 -17.65 30.29 -18.06
C PRO A 103 -18.43 29.34 -17.15
N VAL A 104 -17.79 28.26 -16.66
CA VAL A 104 -18.42 27.30 -15.75
C VAL A 104 -18.65 27.92 -14.37
N THR A 105 -17.67 28.66 -13.82
CA THR A 105 -17.84 29.34 -12.53
C THR A 105 -18.93 30.42 -12.59
N ASP A 106 -19.00 31.17 -13.69
CA ASP A 106 -20.00 32.23 -13.87
C ASP A 106 -21.41 31.66 -14.11
N PHE A 107 -21.51 30.49 -14.75
CA PHE A 107 -22.77 29.77 -14.89
C PHE A 107 -23.23 29.17 -13.56
N ALA A 108 -22.34 28.48 -12.84
CA ALA A 108 -22.63 27.88 -11.54
C ALA A 108 -23.04 28.96 -10.51
N GLY A 109 -22.34 30.10 -10.47
CA GLY A 109 -22.68 31.21 -9.59
C GLY A 109 -24.10 31.76 -9.86
N ARG A 110 -24.47 31.91 -11.14
CA ARG A 110 -25.83 32.32 -11.52
C ARG A 110 -26.87 31.27 -11.17
N SER A 111 -26.63 29.99 -11.46
CA SER A 111 -27.55 28.89 -11.12
C SER A 111 -27.78 28.76 -9.61
N VAL A 112 -26.72 28.91 -8.80
CA VAL A 112 -26.82 28.88 -7.33
C VAL A 112 -27.64 30.07 -6.83
N GLN A 113 -27.46 31.27 -7.39
CA GLN A 113 -28.27 32.43 -7.02
C GLN A 113 -29.74 32.26 -7.37
N TYR A 114 -30.07 31.70 -8.55
CA TYR A 114 -31.46 31.38 -8.91
C TYR A 114 -32.08 30.32 -8.00
N ALA A 115 -31.34 29.25 -7.69
CA ALA A 115 -31.81 28.20 -6.80
C ALA A 115 -31.97 28.70 -5.35
N ALA A 116 -31.04 29.51 -4.86
CA ALA A 116 -31.11 30.11 -3.53
C ALA A 116 -32.32 31.05 -3.41
N ASN A 117 -32.55 31.93 -4.38
CA ASN A 117 -33.71 32.83 -4.36
C ASN A 117 -35.04 32.07 -4.42
N LEU A 118 -35.10 30.96 -5.17
CA LEU A 118 -36.30 30.13 -5.27
C LEU A 118 -36.58 29.34 -3.98
N LEU A 119 -35.53 28.82 -3.33
CA LEU A 119 -35.64 28.10 -2.08
C LEU A 119 -35.92 29.03 -0.89
N PHE A 120 -35.23 30.16 -0.77
CA PHE A 120 -35.39 31.08 0.36
C PHE A 120 -36.73 31.83 0.33
N ASN A 121 -37.16 32.37 -0.80
CA ASN A 121 -38.45 33.09 -0.86
C ASN A 121 -39.65 32.16 -0.65
N LYS A 122 -39.59 30.94 -1.19
CA LYS A 122 -40.67 29.95 -1.01
C LYS A 122 -40.67 29.34 0.39
N SER A 123 -39.48 29.13 0.97
CA SER A 123 -39.31 28.69 2.36
C SER A 123 -39.86 29.71 3.35
N LEU A 124 -39.51 30.99 3.22
CA LEU A 124 -39.97 32.03 4.15
C LEU A 124 -41.49 32.21 4.14
N GLY A 125 -42.14 32.07 2.98
CA GLY A 125 -43.60 32.07 2.87
C GLY A 125 -44.24 30.90 3.64
N LEU A 126 -43.71 29.69 3.47
CA LEU A 126 -44.18 28.50 4.18
C LEU A 126 -43.95 28.60 5.68
N PHE A 127 -42.81 29.13 6.14
CA PHE A 127 -42.56 29.32 7.56
C PHE A 127 -43.55 30.28 8.22
N ASN A 128 -43.96 31.34 7.51
CA ASN A 128 -44.90 32.31 8.05
C ASN A 128 -46.33 31.76 8.11
N GLU A 129 -46.71 30.91 7.15
CA GLU A 129 -48.01 30.22 7.13
C GLU A 129 -48.09 29.12 8.20
N VAL A 130 -47.02 28.33 8.36
CA VAL A 130 -46.91 27.30 9.41
C VAL A 130 -46.88 27.91 10.81
N LYS A 131 -46.28 29.09 10.99
CA LYS A 131 -46.23 29.77 12.29
C LYS A 131 -47.62 30.00 12.87
N TRP A 132 -48.59 30.45 12.07
CA TRP A 132 -49.97 30.65 12.55
C TRP A 132 -50.70 29.33 12.82
N TYR A 133 -50.38 28.29 12.07
CA TYR A 133 -50.95 26.95 12.29
C TYR A 133 -50.44 26.32 13.60
N VAL A 134 -49.14 26.44 13.87
CA VAL A 134 -48.50 25.94 15.10
C VAL A 134 -48.98 26.70 16.33
N VAL A 135 -49.14 28.03 16.24
CA VAL A 135 -49.70 28.82 17.35
C VAL A 135 -51.13 28.39 17.68
N ASN A 136 -51.96 28.09 16.67
CA ASN A 136 -53.31 27.57 16.88
C ASN A 136 -53.33 26.18 17.54
N ILE A 137 -52.41 25.30 17.14
CA ILE A 137 -52.27 23.96 17.75
C ILE A 137 -51.80 24.06 19.20
N ILE A 138 -50.86 24.96 19.50
CA ILE A 138 -50.35 25.16 20.87
C ILE A 138 -51.46 25.71 21.77
N SER A 139 -52.25 26.69 21.31
CA SER A 139 -53.39 27.19 22.09
C SER A 139 -54.48 26.13 22.30
N PHE A 140 -54.63 25.19 21.37
CA PHE A 140 -55.58 24.07 21.50
C PHE A 140 -55.09 23.01 22.50
N ILE A 141 -53.78 22.70 22.50
CA ILE A 141 -53.16 21.77 23.45
C ILE A 141 -53.13 22.34 24.88
N GLN A 142 -53.08 23.65 25.03
CA GLN A 142 -53.06 24.31 26.34
C GLN A 142 -54.46 24.40 26.98
N ALA A 143 -55.53 24.12 26.22
CA ALA A 143 -56.92 24.27 26.65
C ALA A 143 -57.58 22.97 27.17
N GLU A 144 -56.98 21.80 26.95
CA GLU A 144 -57.50 20.52 27.45
C GLU A 144 -56.43 19.77 28.24
N GLU A 145 -56.84 19.10 29.32
CA GLU A 145 -56.03 18.32 30.29
C GLU A 145 -55.32 17.08 29.68
N LEU A 146 -55.02 17.09 28.39
CA LEU A 146 -54.39 16.02 27.62
C LEU A 146 -52.87 15.89 27.86
N THR A 147 -52.28 16.79 28.64
CA THR A 147 -50.84 16.77 28.99
C THR A 147 -50.49 15.74 30.06
N GLY A 148 -51.45 15.25 30.85
CA GLY A 148 -51.18 14.32 31.96
C GLY A 148 -50.83 12.89 31.52
N TRP A 149 -51.36 12.41 30.39
CA TRP A 149 -51.24 11.00 29.98
C TRP A 149 -50.42 10.77 28.71
N LEU A 150 -50.28 11.79 27.85
CA LEU A 150 -49.62 11.63 26.55
C LEU A 150 -48.08 11.73 26.66
N PHE A 151 -47.58 12.51 27.61
CA PHE A 151 -46.16 12.65 27.91
C PHE A 151 -45.48 11.35 28.36
N PRO A 152 -46.03 10.56 29.31
CA PRO A 152 -45.42 9.28 29.68
C PRO A 152 -45.49 8.23 28.57
N LEU A 153 -46.51 8.27 27.70
CA LEU A 153 -46.58 7.37 26.54
C LEU A 153 -45.51 7.69 25.49
N LEU A 154 -45.30 8.96 25.16
CA LEU A 154 -44.24 9.38 24.24
C LEU A 154 -42.83 9.10 24.80
N ALA A 155 -42.62 9.31 26.10
CA ALA A 155 -41.39 8.94 26.78
C ALA A 155 -41.17 7.42 26.78
N GLY A 156 -42.22 6.62 26.97
CA GLY A 156 -42.16 5.16 26.88
C GLY A 156 -41.76 4.68 25.47
N ILE A 157 -42.39 5.21 24.43
CA ILE A 157 -42.11 4.85 23.04
C ILE A 157 -40.67 5.20 22.64
N THR A 158 -40.19 6.40 23.02
CA THR A 158 -38.81 6.82 22.73
C THR A 158 -37.78 5.98 23.49
N LEU A 159 -38.08 5.54 24.71
CA LEU A 159 -37.18 4.70 25.50
C LEU A 159 -37.13 3.25 24.98
N ILE A 160 -38.26 2.71 24.49
CA ILE A 160 -38.31 1.39 23.83
C ILE A 160 -37.60 1.41 22.48
N ALA A 161 -37.82 2.46 21.66
CA ALA A 161 -37.14 2.62 20.37
C ALA A 161 -35.63 2.84 20.54
N GLY A 162 -35.21 3.63 21.54
CA GLY A 162 -33.80 3.85 21.86
C GLY A 162 -33.10 2.60 22.41
N GLY A 163 -33.77 1.85 23.29
CA GLY A 163 -33.24 0.62 23.87
C GLY A 163 -33.06 -0.52 22.86
N SER A 164 -34.01 -0.66 21.92
CA SER A 164 -33.92 -1.67 20.85
C SER A 164 -32.80 -1.36 19.85
N TYR A 165 -32.55 -0.09 19.51
CA TYR A 165 -31.46 0.31 18.61
C TYR A 165 -30.06 0.03 19.21
N LEU A 166 -29.90 0.28 20.51
CA LEU A 166 -28.62 0.12 21.21
C LEU A 166 -28.27 -1.35 21.49
N SER A 167 -29.28 -2.21 21.63
CA SER A 167 -29.11 -3.66 21.85
C SER A 167 -28.73 -4.41 20.56
N PHE A 168 -29.28 -4.01 19.40
CA PHE A 168 -28.94 -4.62 18.11
C PHE A 168 -27.55 -4.19 17.58
N GLY A 169 -27.09 -2.98 17.87
CA GLY A 169 -25.77 -2.49 17.44
C GLY A 169 -24.58 -3.31 17.97
N LYS A 170 -24.69 -3.92 19.15
CA LYS A 170 -23.60 -4.72 19.74
C LYS A 170 -23.42 -6.12 19.12
N ARG A 171 -24.41 -6.66 18.40
CA ARG A 171 -24.29 -8.00 17.77
C ARG A 171 -23.63 -7.95 16.39
N MET A 172 -23.63 -6.82 15.69
CA MET A 172 -23.05 -6.71 14.34
C MET A 172 -21.53 -6.51 14.34
N HIS A 173 -20.92 -6.15 15.48
CA HIS A 173 -19.46 -5.93 15.56
C HIS A 173 -18.63 -7.19 15.81
N LYS A 174 -19.26 -8.36 15.99
CA LYS A 174 -18.56 -9.66 16.15
C LYS A 174 -18.61 -10.54 14.89
N ALA A 175 -19.21 -10.06 13.80
CA ALA A 175 -19.35 -10.80 12.55
C ALA A 175 -18.77 -10.06 11.32
N ALA A 176 -17.94 -9.04 11.54
CA ALA A 176 -17.18 -8.32 10.52
C ALA A 176 -15.69 -8.37 10.85
#